data_AF-A0A7V4T4U3-F1
#
_entry.id   AF-A0A7V4T4U3-F1
#
_cell.length_a   1.000
_cell.length_b   1.000
_cell.length_c   1.000
_cell.angle_alpha   90.00
_cell.angle_beta   90.00
_cell.angle_gamma   90.00
#
_symmetry.space_group_name_H-M   'P 1'
#
loop_
_entity.id
_entity.type
_entity.pdbx_description
1 polymer ?
#
loop_
_entity_poly.entity_id
_entity_poly.type
_entity_poly.pdbx_seq_one_letter_code
_entity_poly.pdbx_strand_id
1 'polypeptide(L)' 'MYEKTRGKTVLFHSFYYQAGSWEHPRRAVVRAEVSQRGKNVRFTVSNAEHAK' A
#
# COMPACT_ATOMS: atom_id res chain seq x y z
N MET A 1 -10.51 2.59 -13.51
CA MET A 1 -10.20 3.97 -13.07
C MET A 1 -9.12 4.59 -13.96
N TYR A 2 -7.90 4.04 -14.02
CA TYR A 2 -6.87 4.45 -14.99
C TYR A 2 -7.30 4.30 -16.46
N GLU A 3 -7.97 3.20 -16.81
CA GLU A 3 -8.45 2.92 -18.19
C GLU A 3 -9.49 3.94 -18.69
N LYS A 4 -10.17 4.65 -17.78
CA LYS A 4 -11.18 5.66 -18.12
C LYS A 4 -10.59 7.07 -18.26
N THR A 5 -9.55 7.41 -17.49
CA THR A 5 -8.99 8.78 -17.46
C THR A 5 -7.64 8.91 -18.16
N ARG A 6 -6.92 7.81 -18.43
CA ARG A 6 -5.50 7.79 -18.86
C ARG A 6 -4.53 8.61 -17.97
N GLY A 7 -5.03 9.15 -16.86
CA GLY A 7 -4.32 9.96 -15.90
C GLY A 7 -3.75 9.11 -14.76
N LYS A 8 -2.62 9.55 -14.21
CA LYS A 8 -1.96 8.90 -13.07
C LYS A 8 -2.96 8.70 -11.93
N THR A 9 -3.17 7.45 -11.50
CA THR A 9 -4.07 7.10 -10.40
C THR A 9 -3.28 6.47 -9.26
N VAL A 10 -3.54 6.87 -8.03
CA VAL A 10 -2.93 6.31 -6.82
C VAL A 10 -4.04 5.86 -5.87
N LEU A 11 -3.95 4.63 -5.39
CA LEU A 11 -4.83 4.06 -4.38
C LEU A 11 -4.03 3.72 -3.12
N PHE A 12 -4.65 3.95 -1.97
CA PHE A 12 -4.12 3.57 -0.67
C PHE A 12 -5.08 2.59 -0.01
N HIS A 13 -4.51 1.56 0.61
CA HIS A 13 -5.25 0.62 1.43
C HIS A 13 -4.37 0.19 2.61
N SER A 14 -4.97 -0.24 3.71
CA SER A 14 -4.20 -0.75 4.85
C SER A 14 -4.84 -1.99 5.43
N PHE A 15 -4.01 -2.94 5.84
CA PHE A 15 -4.40 -4.21 6.41
C PHE A 15 -3.36 -4.65 7.45
N TYR A 16 -3.71 -5.60 8.31
CA TYR A 16 -2.74 -6.24 9.19
C TYR A 16 -2.08 -7.41 8.47
N TYR A 17 -0.76 -7.50 8.58
CA TYR A 17 0.05 -8.56 8.02
C TYR A 17 1.00 -9.09 9.09
N GLN A 18 1.21 -10.40 9.12
CA GLN A 18 2.17 -11.04 10.01
C GLN A 18 3.12 -11.88 9.16
N ALA A 19 4.37 -11.44 9.06
CA ALA A 19 5.42 -12.29 8.54
C ALA A 19 5.71 -13.42 9.53
N GLY A 20 6.14 -14.58 9.04
CA GLY A 20 6.45 -15.72 9.93
C GLY A 20 7.55 -15.43 10.96
N SER A 21 8.40 -14.42 10.71
CA SER A 21 9.43 -13.98 11.64
C SER A 21 8.97 -12.90 12.63
N TRP A 22 7.68 -12.54 12.64
CA TRP A 22 7.14 -11.50 13.54
C TRP A 22 6.30 -12.13 14.65
N GLU A 23 6.56 -11.68 15.87
CA GLU A 23 5.83 -12.10 17.07
C GLU A 23 4.35 -11.65 17.04
N HIS A 24 4.07 -10.48 16.45
CA HIS A 24 2.73 -9.90 16.37
C HIS A 24 2.43 -9.37 14.96
N PRO A 25 1.15 -9.35 14.54
CA PRO A 25 0.74 -8.74 13.28
C PRO A 25 0.98 -7.23 13.31
N ARG A 26 1.41 -6.66 12.19
CA ARG A 26 1.68 -5.22 12.05
C ARG A 26 0.84 -4.61 10.95
N ARG A 27 0.55 -3.32 11.08
CA ARG A 27 -0.19 -2.58 10.05
C ARG A 27 0.70 -2.35 8.84
N ALA A 28 0.26 -2.90 7.71
CA ALA A 28 0.83 -2.66 6.39
C ALA A 28 -0.04 -1.66 5.63
N VAL A 29 0.59 -0.64 5.03
CA VAL A 29 -0.05 0.30 4.11
C VAL A 29 0.44 0.00 2.70
N VAL A 30 -0.49 -0.25 1.78
CA VAL A 30 -0.19 -0.44 0.37
C VAL A 30 -0.49 0.85 -0.40
N ARG A 31 0.45 1.24 -1.25
CA ARG A 31 0.31 2.31 -2.23
C ARG A 31 0.36 1.69 -3.62
N ALA A 32 -0.78 1.65 -4.30
CA ALA A 32 -0.90 1.14 -5.66
C ALA A 32 -1.02 2.32 -6.64
N GLU A 33 0.06 2.60 -7.36
CA GLU A 33 0.10 3.62 -8.41
C GLU A 33 -0.03 2.97 -9.79
N VAL A 34 -0.89 3.51 -10.64
CA VAL A 34 -1.02 3.10 -12.04
C VAL A 34 -0.83 4.34 -12.93
N SER A 35 0.10 4.23 -13.87
CA SER A 35 0.44 5.30 -14.81
C SER A 35 0.71 4.74 -16.21
N GLN A 36 1.00 5.62 -17.17
CA GLN A 36 1.44 5.20 -18.52
C GLN A 36 2.74 4.39 -18.51
N ARG A 37 3.55 4.54 -17.46
CA ARG A 37 4.80 3.77 -17.27
C ARG A 37 4.55 2.39 -16.63
N GLY A 38 3.29 2.04 -16.37
CA GLY A 38 2.89 0.77 -15.75
C GLY A 38 2.42 0.91 -14.30
N LYS A 39 2.31 -0.24 -13.63
CA LYS A 39 1.85 -0.38 -12.24
C LYS A 39 3.06 -0.35 -11.29
N ASN A 40 2.97 0.45 -10.23
CA ASN A 40 3.96 0.56 -9.17
C ASN A 40 3.25 0.36 -7.82
N VAL A 41 3.35 -0.84 -7.28
CA VAL A 41 2.75 -1.23 -6.00
C VAL A 41 3.86 -1.31 -4.95
N ARG A 42 3.71 -0.57 -3.85
CA ARG A 42 4.65 -0.59 -2.71
C ARG A 42 3.92 -0.88 -1.42
N PHE A 43 4.58 -1.62 -0.53
CA PHE A 43 4.09 -1.93 0.80
C PHE A 43 5.02 -1.28 1.82
N THR A 44 4.46 -0.49 2.73
CA THR A 44 5.17 0.09 3.86
C THR A 44 4.57 -0.47 5.13
N VAL A 45 5.39 -1.16 5.93
CA VAL A 45 4.98 -1.70 7.22
C VAL A 45 5.58 -0.81 8.30
N SER A 46 4.76 -0.40 9.25
CA SER A 46 5.19 0.44 10.37
C SER A 46 4.84 -0.21 11.70
N ASN A 47 5.71 0.01 12.70
CA ASN A 47 5.46 -0.33 14.10
C ASN A 47 4.73 0.80 14.84
N ALA A 48 4.41 1.90 14.16
CA ALA A 48 3.74 3.04 14.78
C ALA A 48 2.28 2.69 15.09
N GLU A 49 1.96 2.55 16.37
CA GLU A 49 0.59 2.58 16.87
C GLU A 49 0.08 4.02 16.78
N HIS A 50 -0.64 4.34 15.70
CA HIS A 50 -1.21 5.65 15.41
C HIS A 50 -0.21 6.82 15.30
N ALA A 51 -0.07 7.38 14.09
CA ALA A 51 0.32 8.79 13.98
C ALA A 51 -0.87 9.62 14.49
N LYS A 52 -0.65 10.39 15.56
CA LYS A 52 -1.63 11.32 16.12
C LYS A 52 -1.87 12.50 15.19
#